data_AF-V6KK81-F1
#
_entry.id   AF-V6KK81-F1
#
_cell.length_a   1.000
_cell.length_b   1.000
_cell.length_c   1.000
_cell.angle_alpha   90.00
_cell.angle_beta   90.00
_cell.angle_gamma   90.00
#
_symmetry.space_group_name_H-M   'P 1'
#
loop_
_entity.id
_entity.type
_entity.pdbx_description
1 polymer ?
#
loop_
_entity_poly.entity_id
_entity_poly.type
_entity_poly.pdbx_seq_one_letter_code
_entity_poly.pdbx_strand_id
1 'polypeptide(L)' 'MAYDPTEPDAAEEDLETDQAESDVEAPEADAAEQHTDLSPEHDDPLTGVDQDRANVADLVEQARVVSLDEDDYR' A
#
# COMPACT_ATOMS: atom_id res chain seq x y z
N MET A 1 6.84 26.84 -15.10
CA MET A 1 6.01 25.70 -15.54
C MET A 1 5.82 24.79 -14.35
N ALA A 2 4.65 24.15 -14.23
CA ALA A 2 4.44 23.13 -13.21
C ALA A 2 5.15 21.84 -13.67
N TYR A 3 5.76 21.13 -12.72
CA TYR A 3 6.37 19.82 -12.96
C TYR A 3 5.27 18.78 -13.19
N ASP A 4 5.33 18.03 -14.29
CA ASP A 4 4.38 16.94 -14.56
C ASP A 4 4.92 15.64 -13.94
N PRO A 5 4.27 15.12 -12.89
CA PRO A 5 4.72 13.90 -12.21
C PRO A 5 4.57 12.62 -13.06
N THR A 6 3.99 12.71 -14.27
CA THR A 6 3.82 11.58 -15.19
C THR A 6 4.83 11.57 -16.34
N GLU A 7 5.68 12.59 -16.47
CA GLU A 7 6.79 12.59 -17.44
C GLU A 7 7.93 11.69 -16.94
N PRO A 8 8.25 10.58 -17.65
CA PRO A 8 9.23 9.59 -17.19
C PRO A 8 10.68 10.04 -17.35
N ASP A 9 10.95 11.04 -18.21
CA ASP A 9 12.30 11.56 -18.48
C ASP A 9 13.00 12.12 -17.22
N ALA A 10 12.25 12.44 -16.16
CA ALA A 10 12.80 12.90 -14.88
C ALA A 10 13.01 11.78 -13.84
N ALA A 11 12.46 10.59 -14.07
CA ALA A 11 12.57 9.42 -13.18
C ALA A 11 13.62 8.41 -13.67
N GLU A 12 13.87 8.33 -14.99
CA GLU A 12 14.73 7.30 -15.58
C GLU A 12 16.22 7.48 -15.26
N GLU A 13 16.71 8.70 -15.05
CA GLU A 13 18.12 8.97 -14.70
C GLU A 13 18.47 8.55 -13.25
N ASP A 14 17.47 8.49 -12.35
CA ASP A 14 17.63 8.13 -10.93
C ASP A 14 17.44 6.62 -10.68
N LEU A 15 16.87 5.88 -11.64
CA LEU A 15 16.60 4.44 -11.53
C LEU A 15 17.78 3.55 -11.96
N GLU A 16 18.78 4.09 -12.67
CA GLU A 16 19.99 3.35 -13.07
C GLU A 16 21.11 3.39 -12.02
N THR A 17 21.00 4.24 -11.00
CA THR A 17 21.91 4.25 -9.84
C THR A 17 21.24 3.54 -8.67
N ASP A 18 21.56 2.25 -8.52
CA ASP A 18 21.28 1.45 -7.33
C ASP A 18 19.81 1.05 -7.06
N GLN A 19 19.38 -0.04 -7.71
CA GLN A 19 18.52 -1.07 -7.09
C GLN A 19 19.22 -1.83 -5.94
N ALA A 20 20.22 -1.23 -5.29
CA ALA A 20 20.56 -1.65 -3.94
C ALA A 20 19.46 -1.05 -3.07
N GLU A 21 18.72 -1.90 -2.36
CA GLU A 21 17.92 -1.50 -1.21
C GLU A 21 18.69 -0.38 -0.51
N SER A 22 18.17 0.84 -0.58
CA SER A 22 18.90 1.97 -0.04
C SER A 22 19.14 1.60 1.42
N ASP A 23 20.41 1.49 1.80
CA ASP A 23 20.88 1.39 3.19
C ASP A 23 20.57 2.73 3.87
N VAL A 24 19.29 3.09 3.85
CA VAL A 24 18.71 4.18 4.61
C VAL A 24 18.84 3.67 6.01
N GLU A 25 19.81 4.25 6.74
CA GLU A 25 20.00 4.04 8.17
C GLU A 25 18.75 4.55 8.88
N ALA A 26 17.67 3.78 8.79
CA ALA A 26 16.48 3.95 9.57
C ALA A 26 16.89 3.65 11.02
N PRO A 27 16.35 4.39 12.01
CA PRO A 27 16.49 4.03 13.41
C PRO A 27 16.25 2.52 13.61
N GLU A 28 17.00 1.88 14.52
CA GLU A 28 16.91 0.42 14.73
C GLU A 28 15.47 -0.07 14.95
N ALA A 29 14.62 0.75 15.59
CA ALA A 29 13.20 0.47 15.78
C ALA A 29 12.43 0.45 14.44
N ASP A 30 12.64 1.45 13.60
CA ASP A 30 11.98 1.57 12.30
C ASP A 30 12.43 0.44 11.35
N ALA A 31 13.72 0.08 11.36
CA ALA A 31 14.22 -1.07 10.59
C ALA A 31 13.61 -2.39 11.06
N ALA A 32 13.48 -2.58 12.38
CA ALA A 32 12.84 -3.78 12.93
C ALA A 32 11.37 -3.88 12.51
N GLU A 33 10.62 -2.77 12.50
CA GLU A 33 9.25 -2.73 12.00
C GLU A 33 9.17 -3.05 10.51
N GLN A 34 10.07 -2.48 9.69
CA GLN A 34 10.08 -2.69 8.23
C GLN A 34 10.44 -4.12 7.82
N HIS A 35 11.27 -4.82 8.61
CA HIS A 35 11.62 -6.22 8.37
C HIS A 35 10.66 -7.22 9.01
N THR A 36 9.61 -6.76 9.67
CA THR A 36 8.59 -7.63 10.23
C THR A 36 7.67 -8.14 9.14
N ASP A 37 7.37 -9.43 9.14
CA ASP A 37 6.39 -10.02 8.22
C ASP A 37 5.02 -9.35 8.38
N LEU A 38 4.39 -9.02 7.26
CA LEU A 38 3.03 -8.49 7.26
C LEU A 38 2.04 -9.59 7.66
N SER A 39 0.99 -9.22 8.39
CA SER A 39 -0.14 -10.12 8.64
C SER A 39 -0.74 -10.53 7.29
N PRO A 40 -1.03 -11.83 7.05
CA PRO A 40 -1.60 -12.29 5.80
C PRO A 40 -3.07 -11.87 5.61
N GLU A 41 -3.67 -11.24 6.62
CA GLU A 41 -5.03 -10.73 6.55
C GLU A 41 -5.07 -9.45 5.68
N HIS A 42 -5.39 -9.67 4.42
CA HIS A 42 -5.67 -8.61 3.46
C HIS A 42 -7.14 -8.64 3.08
N ASP A 43 -7.68 -7.48 2.72
CA ASP A 43 -9.01 -7.40 2.14
C ASP A 43 -9.04 -8.19 0.81
N ASP A 44 -10.16 -8.85 0.55
CA ASP A 44 -10.34 -9.59 -0.69
C ASP A 44 -10.21 -8.67 -1.91
N PRO A 45 -9.63 -9.15 -3.03
CA PRO A 45 -9.59 -8.39 -4.27
C PRO A 45 -11.01 -7.95 -4.69
N LEU A 46 -11.14 -6.69 -5.09
CA LEU A 46 -12.41 -6.09 -5.50
C LEU A 46 -12.91 -6.71 -6.82
N THR A 47 -13.58 -7.86 -6.72
CA THR A 47 -14.05 -8.68 -7.85
C THR A 47 -15.57 -8.76 -7.89
N GLY A 48 -16.15 -8.73 -9.09
CA GLY A 48 -17.60 -8.90 -9.27
C GLY A 48 -18.48 -7.70 -8.85
N VAL A 49 -17.89 -6.57 -8.46
CA VAL A 49 -18.62 -5.33 -8.17
C VAL A 49 -18.87 -4.51 -9.43
N ASP A 50 -19.99 -3.81 -9.46
CA ASP A 50 -20.31 -2.82 -10.49
C ASP A 50 -19.51 -1.52 -10.24
N GLN A 51 -18.61 -1.19 -11.17
CA GLN A 51 -17.72 -0.03 -11.06
C GLN A 51 -18.47 1.31 -11.24
N ASP A 52 -19.66 1.30 -11.84
CA ASP A 52 -20.44 2.53 -12.06
C ASP A 52 -21.25 2.94 -10.81
N ARG A 53 -21.29 2.09 -9.78
CA ARG A 53 -22.09 2.32 -8.57
C ARG A 53 -21.51 3.37 -7.63
N ALA A 54 -20.18 3.49 -7.56
CA ALA A 54 -19.47 4.43 -6.71
C ALA A 54 -18.01 4.61 -7.17
N ASN A 55 -17.27 5.53 -6.56
CA ASN A 55 -15.83 5.63 -6.80
C ASN A 55 -15.08 4.42 -6.22
N VAL A 56 -13.83 4.20 -6.64
CA VAL A 56 -13.03 3.03 -6.24
C VAL A 56 -12.85 2.94 -4.72
N ALA A 57 -12.62 4.06 -4.03
CA ALA A 57 -12.41 4.06 -2.59
C ALA A 57 -13.67 3.58 -1.84
N ASP A 58 -14.85 4.06 -2.25
CA ASP A 58 -16.12 3.65 -1.67
C ASP A 58 -16.43 2.17 -1.95
N LEU A 59 -16.08 1.67 -3.14
CA LEU A 59 -16.29 0.26 -3.50
C LEU A 59 -15.39 -0.68 -2.69
N VAL A 60 -14.13 -0.31 -2.46
CA VAL A 60 -13.21 -1.07 -1.60
C VAL A 60 -13.73 -1.12 -0.16
N GLU A 61 -14.12 0.02 0.40
CA GLU A 61 -14.62 0.07 1.78
C GLU A 61 -15.91 -0.74 1.95
N GLN A 62 -16.81 -0.70 0.96
CA GLN A 62 -18.05 -1.49 0.99
C GLN A 62 -17.81 -3.00 0.85
N ALA A 63 -16.72 -3.41 0.19
CA ALA A 63 -16.35 -4.81 0.03
C ALA A 63 -15.54 -5.35 1.21
N ARG A 64 -15.03 -4.47 2.07
CA ARG A 64 -14.19 -4.82 3.20
C ARG A 64 -14.92 -5.70 4.22
N VAL A 65 -14.32 -6.84 4.55
CA VAL A 65 -14.85 -7.76 5.57
C VAL A 65 -14.18 -7.43 6.91
N VAL A 66 -14.98 -6.98 7.88
CA VAL A 66 -14.50 -6.76 9.24
C VAL A 66 -14.60 -8.07 10.02
N SER A 67 -13.47 -8.61 10.45
CA SER A 67 -13.45 -9.71 11.40
C SER A 67 -14.05 -9.23 12.73
N LEU A 68 -14.99 -10.00 13.27
CA LEU A 68 -15.51 -9.77 14.61
C LEU A 68 -14.84 -10.79 15.54
N ASP A 69 -14.02 -10.31 16.47
CA ASP A 69 -13.55 -11.15 17.57
C ASP A 69 -14.57 -11.07 18.72
N GLU A 70 -15.21 -12.19 19.01
CA GLU A 70 -16.20 -12.30 20.09
C GLU A 70 -15.55 -12.15 21.48
N ASP A 71 -14.23 -12.30 21.59
CA ASP A 71 -13.47 -12.12 22.81
C ASP A 71 -13.07 -10.64 23.06
N ASP A 72 -13.15 -9.76 22.04
CA ASP A 72 -12.88 -8.31 22.19
C ASP A 72 -13.91 -7.57 23.08
N TYR A 73 -15.06 -8.20 23.34
CA TYR A 73 -16.18 -7.64 24.11
C TYR A 73 -16.40 -8.32 25.48
N ARG A 74 -15.40 -8.99 26.07
CA ARG A 74 -15.47 -9.54 27.43
C ARG A 74 -14.67 -8.75 28.46
#